data_AF-A0A7R9PFV9-F1
#
_entry.id   AF-A0A7R9PFV9-F1
#
_cell.length_a   1.000
_cell.length_b   1.000
_cell.length_c   1.000
_cell.angle_alpha   90.00
_cell.angle_beta   90.00
_cell.angle_gamma   90.00
#
_symmetry.space_group_name_H-M   'P 1'
#
loop_
_entity.id
_entity.type
_entity.pdbx_description
1 polymer ?
#
loop_
_entity_poly.entity_id
_entity_poly.type
_entity_poly.pdbx_seq_one_letter_code
_entity_poly.pdbx_strand_id
1 'polypeptide(L)'
;VLFPSKSVDPMSYGGQSTFNEVNYGFVYVAHPRAVTNLSWRKTSKYMPKGAVSNMLVTSCRDNICRVWVETVLPDDGLVNMSQFDPLASQNPKFRTHRHKHRFMQRLKHMK
;
A
#
# COMPACT_ATOMS: atom_id res chain seq x y z
N VAL A 1 8.38 4.07 -8.26
CA VAL A 1 8.19 3.03 -7.21
C VAL A 1 8.24 1.67 -7.88
N LEU A 2 8.93 0.68 -7.32
CA LEU A 2 9.11 -0.65 -7.93
C LEU A 2 8.15 -1.68 -7.31
N PHE A 3 7.60 -2.59 -8.12
CA PHE A 3 6.79 -3.73 -7.69
C PHE A 3 7.10 -4.93 -8.59
N PRO A 4 6.96 -6.19 -8.11
CA PRO A 4 7.12 -7.36 -8.97
C PRO A 4 6.07 -7.37 -10.09
N SER A 5 6.50 -7.60 -11.33
CA SER A 5 5.56 -7.83 -12.44
C SER A 5 4.92 -9.22 -12.29
N LYS A 6 3.58 -9.30 -12.27
CA LYS A 6 2.86 -10.57 -12.45
C LYS A 6 2.93 -10.94 -13.94
N SER A 7 3.99 -11.60 -14.39
CA SER A 7 4.02 -12.19 -15.74
C SER A 7 3.15 -13.44 -15.75
N VAL A 8 2.10 -13.42 -16.58
CA VAL A 8 1.30 -14.60 -16.91
C VAL A 8 1.68 -14.99 -18.33
N ASP A 9 2.65 -15.89 -18.48
CA ASP A 9 2.99 -16.46 -19.80
C ASP A 9 2.59 -17.94 -19.83
N PRO A 10 1.62 -18.34 -20.67
CA PRO A 10 1.40 -19.74 -20.99
C PRO A 10 2.33 -20.13 -22.15
N MET A 11 3.03 -21.26 -21.98
CA MET A 11 3.92 -21.93 -22.94
C MET A 11 5.34 -21.36 -23.10
N SER A 12 6.31 -22.13 -22.57
CA SER A 12 7.53 -22.43 -23.32
C SER A 12 8.04 -23.82 -22.94
N TYR A 13 8.08 -24.70 -23.94
CA TYR A 13 8.62 -26.06 -23.88
C TYR A 13 10.14 -25.97 -24.10
N GLY A 14 10.92 -26.58 -23.21
CA GLY A 14 12.30 -26.98 -23.53
C GLY A 14 13.43 -26.05 -23.07
N GLY A 15 14.21 -26.57 -22.12
CA GLY A 15 15.61 -26.28 -21.77
C GLY A 15 16.29 -25.01 -22.26
N GLN A 16 16.65 -24.13 -21.32
CA GLN A 16 17.98 -23.55 -21.16
C GLN A 16 18.03 -22.75 -19.84
N SER A 17 19.16 -22.84 -19.15
CA SER A 17 19.46 -22.12 -17.91
C SER A 17 19.33 -20.61 -18.09
N THR A 18 18.34 -20.00 -17.47
CA THR A 18 18.27 -18.54 -17.31
C THR A 18 18.06 -18.24 -15.84
N PHE A 19 18.93 -17.40 -15.27
CA PHE A 19 18.64 -16.69 -14.03
C PHE A 19 17.17 -16.28 -14.05
N ASN A 20 16.40 -16.58 -12.99
CA ASN A 20 15.06 -16.02 -12.82
C ASN A 20 15.23 -14.49 -12.75
N GLU A 21 15.24 -13.82 -13.90
CA GLU A 21 15.42 -12.39 -14.03
C GLU A 21 14.22 -11.74 -13.35
N VAL A 22 14.45 -11.20 -12.15
CA VAL A 22 13.40 -10.56 -11.38
C VAL A 22 13.00 -9.29 -12.11
N ASN A 23 11.84 -9.33 -12.77
CA ASN A 23 11.30 -8.19 -13.50
C ASN A 23 10.50 -7.29 -12.54
N TYR A 24 10.80 -5.99 -12.54
CA TYR A 24 10.13 -4.99 -11.72
C TYR A 24 9.35 -4.02 -12.60
N GLY A 25 8.06 -3.88 -12.34
CA GLY A 25 7.25 -2.79 -12.85
C GLY A 25 7.53 -1.49 -12.09
N PHE A 26 7.29 -0.35 -12.72
CA PHE A 26 7.41 0.95 -12.06
C PHE A 26 6.31 1.94 -12.47
N VAL A 27 6.01 2.84 -11.54
CA VAL A 27 5.11 3.99 -11.76
C VAL A 27 5.82 5.27 -11.34
N TYR A 28 5.62 6.32 -12.14
CA TYR A 28 6.04 7.68 -11.82
C TYR A 28 5.04 8.39 -10.92
N VAL A 29 5.58 9.13 -9.98
CA VAL A 29 4.83 9.85 -8.97
C VAL A 29 5.25 11.31 -9.07
N ALA A 30 4.31 12.20 -9.40
CA ALA A 30 4.61 13.60 -9.68
C ALA A 30 4.65 14.45 -8.40
N HIS A 31 5.60 15.40 -8.37
CA HIS A 31 5.72 16.40 -7.31
C HIS A 31 5.78 17.81 -7.91
N PRO A 32 5.05 18.80 -7.35
CA PRO A 32 5.10 20.18 -7.82
C PRO A 32 6.45 20.88 -7.61
N ARG A 33 7.27 20.35 -6.69
CA ARG A 33 8.63 20.82 -6.38
C ARG A 33 9.55 19.63 -6.14
N ALA A 34 10.85 19.87 -6.21
CA ALA A 34 11.87 18.84 -6.01
C ALA A 34 11.70 18.12 -4.66
N VAL A 35 11.77 16.79 -4.70
CA VAL A 35 11.81 15.93 -3.52
C VAL A 35 13.16 16.11 -2.82
N THR A 36 13.13 16.27 -1.51
CA THR A 36 14.32 16.44 -0.67
C THR A 36 14.57 15.25 0.24
N ASN A 37 13.52 14.50 0.59
CA ASN A 37 13.65 13.31 1.42
C ASN A 37 12.57 12.27 1.08
N LEU A 38 12.89 11.00 1.30
CA LEU A 38 12.03 9.86 1.06
C LEU A 38 12.18 8.84 2.19
N SER A 39 11.06 8.33 2.70
CA SER A 39 11.05 7.30 3.74
C SER A 39 9.90 6.32 3.56
N TRP A 40 10.22 5.03 3.53
CA TRP A 40 9.24 3.96 3.59
C TRP A 40 8.77 3.74 5.03
N ARG A 41 7.50 3.38 5.21
CA ARG A 41 6.99 2.99 6.52
C ARG A 41 7.72 1.74 7.01
N LYS A 42 8.36 1.85 8.18
CA LYS A 42 8.88 0.70 8.92
C LYS A 42 7.74 -0.03 9.60
N THR A 43 7.70 -1.35 9.50
CA THR A 43 6.77 -2.21 10.23
C THR A 43 7.50 -2.93 11.36
N SER A 44 6.80 -3.19 12.47
CA SER A 44 7.35 -3.99 13.56
C SER A 44 7.50 -5.45 13.16
N LYS A 45 8.43 -6.18 13.79
CA LYS A 45 8.59 -7.64 13.61
C LYS A 45 7.34 -8.44 13.95
N TYR A 46 6.46 -7.88 14.78
CA TYR A 46 5.19 -8.50 15.19
C TYR A 46 4.07 -8.26 14.19
N MET A 47 4.31 -7.46 13.14
CA MET A 47 3.31 -7.21 12.11
C MET A 47 3.29 -8.38 11.12
N PRO A 48 2.16 -9.07 10.92
CA PRO A 48 2.09 -10.16 9.95
C PRO A 48 2.40 -9.67 8.53
N LYS A 49 3.02 -10.54 7.73
CA LYS A 49 3.25 -10.24 6.31
C LYS A 49 1.90 -10.03 5.62
N GLY A 50 1.77 -8.94 4.89
CA GLY A 50 0.51 -8.58 4.23
C GLY A 50 -0.57 -8.03 5.17
N ALA A 51 -0.28 -7.72 6.43
CA ALA A 51 -1.27 -7.09 7.33
C ALA A 51 -1.52 -5.61 7.04
N VAL A 52 -0.56 -4.97 6.37
CA VAL A 52 -0.50 -3.51 6.24
C VAL A 52 0.05 -3.11 4.88
N SER A 53 -0.64 -2.21 4.16
CA SER A 53 -0.20 -1.73 2.84
C SER A 53 1.15 -1.06 2.90
N ASN A 54 1.91 -1.13 1.82
CA ASN A 54 3.12 -0.34 1.64
C ASN A 54 2.78 1.16 1.66
N MET A 55 3.59 1.93 2.38
CA MET A 55 3.42 3.38 2.52
C MET A 55 4.75 4.09 2.36
N LEU A 56 4.75 5.18 1.59
CA LEU A 56 5.91 6.01 1.31
C LEU A 56 5.61 7.46 1.66
N VAL A 57 6.53 8.09 2.39
CA VAL A 57 6.51 9.54 2.65
C VAL A 57 7.57 10.21 1.80
N THR A 58 7.19 11.30 1.12
CA THR A 58 8.12 12.16 0.37
C THR A 58 8.02 13.60 0.87
N SER A 59 9.14 14.18 1.27
CA SER A 59 9.26 15.61 1.61
C SER A 59 9.74 16.39 0.40
N CYS A 60 9.19 17.58 0.18
CA CYS A 60 9.47 18.39 -1.00
C CYS A 60 9.86 19.83 -0.64
N ARG A 61 10.52 20.53 -1.57
CA ARG A 61 10.92 21.96 -1.41
C ARG A 61 9.75 22.95 -1.34
N ASP A 62 8.52 22.51 -1.57
CA ASP A 62 7.31 23.29 -1.23
C ASP A 62 6.98 23.25 0.27
N ASN A 63 7.82 22.61 1.09
CA ASN A 63 7.58 22.35 2.52
C ASN A 63 6.37 21.45 2.78
N ILE A 64 5.93 20.69 1.79
CA ILE A 64 4.80 19.76 1.91
C ILE A 64 5.32 18.32 1.88
N CYS A 65 4.93 17.55 2.89
CA CYS A 65 5.08 16.10 2.88
C CYS A 65 3.87 15.45 2.22
N ARG A 66 4.12 14.46 1.36
CA ARG A 66 3.08 13.67 0.69
C ARG A 66 3.19 12.21 1.10
N VAL A 67 2.05 11.56 1.31
CA VAL A 67 1.95 10.16 1.70
C VAL A 67 1.34 9.37 0.54
N TRP A 68 2.08 8.39 0.06
CA TRP A 68 1.64 7.45 -0.98
C TRP A 68 1.32 6.12 -0.32
N VAL A 69 0.15 5.58 -0.63
CA VAL A 69 -0.32 4.31 -0.08
C VAL A 69 -0.55 3.37 -1.25
N GLU A 70 -0.02 2.15 -1.13
CA GLU A 70 -0.30 1.08 -2.06
C GLU A 70 -1.81 0.83 -2.17
N THR A 71 -2.27 0.67 -3.41
CA THR A 71 -3.65 0.30 -3.69
C THR A 71 -3.78 -1.21 -3.53
N VAL A 72 -4.57 -1.64 -2.55
CA VAL A 72 -4.84 -3.05 -2.29
C VAL A 72 -6.11 -3.43 -3.05
N LEU A 73 -5.98 -4.33 -4.02
CA LEU A 73 -7.14 -4.88 -4.73
C LEU A 73 -7.85 -5.93 -3.85
N PRO A 74 -9.17 -6.15 -4.03
CA PRO A 74 -9.93 -7.13 -3.25
C PRO A 74 -9.33 -8.54 -3.28
N ASP A 75 -8.79 -8.96 -4.43
CA ASP A 75 -8.19 -10.29 -4.62
C ASP A 75 -6.73 -10.38 -4.15
N ASP A 76 -6.05 -9.24 -4.03
CA ASP A 76 -4.69 -9.10 -3.47
C ASP A 76 -4.72 -8.64 -2.00
N GLY A 77 -5.88 -8.84 -1.36
CA GLY A 77 -6.21 -8.29 -0.04
C GLY A 77 -5.13 -8.52 1.00
N LEU A 78 -4.83 -7.46 1.75
CA LEU A 78 -4.11 -7.60 3.02
C LEU A 78 -4.80 -8.70 3.84
N VAL A 79 -4.02 -9.60 4.44
CA VAL A 79 -4.55 -10.70 5.26
C VAL A 79 -5.62 -10.15 6.19
N ASN A 80 -6.81 -10.73 6.10
CA ASN A 80 -7.96 -10.22 6.81
C ASN A 80 -7.67 -10.30 8.31
N MET A 81 -7.53 -9.15 8.98
CA MET A 81 -7.30 -9.07 10.42
C MET A 81 -8.36 -9.85 11.22
N SER A 82 -9.53 -10.12 10.62
CA SER A 82 -10.57 -10.97 11.20
C SER A 82 -10.16 -12.42 11.44
N GLN A 83 -9.12 -12.94 10.75
CA GLN A 83 -8.63 -14.31 10.94
C GLN A 83 -7.66 -14.45 12.11
N PHE A 84 -6.97 -13.38 12.49
CA PHE A 84 -5.95 -13.41 13.54
C PHE A 84 -6.46 -12.92 14.90
N ASP A 85 -7.48 -12.05 14.90
CA ASP A 85 -8.18 -11.65 16.11
C ASP A 85 -9.67 -11.43 15.80
N PRO A 86 -10.54 -12.41 16.10
CA PRO A 86 -11.99 -12.29 15.94
C PRO A 86 -12.56 -11.06 16.68
N LEU A 87 -11.90 -10.60 17.76
CA LEU A 87 -12.31 -9.45 18.56
C LEU A 87 -11.84 -8.12 17.95
N ALA A 88 -10.76 -8.10 17.16
CA ALA A 88 -10.34 -6.91 16.41
C ALA A 88 -11.34 -6.55 15.30
N SER A 89 -12.01 -7.54 14.71
CA SER A 89 -13.10 -7.32 13.74
C SER A 89 -14.31 -6.59 14.34
N GLN A 90 -14.50 -6.74 15.65
CA GLN A 90 -15.56 -6.11 16.44
C GLN A 90 -15.18 -4.72 16.94
N ASN A 91 -13.93 -4.29 16.80
CA ASN A 91 -13.46 -3.05 17.38
C ASN A 91 -13.47 -1.91 16.33
N PRO A 92 -14.48 -1.01 16.35
CA PRO A 92 -14.65 0.05 15.35
C PRO A 92 -13.50 1.09 15.33
N LYS A 93 -12.52 0.98 16.23
CA LYS A 93 -11.35 1.86 16.31
C LYS A 93 -10.27 1.58 15.26
N PHE A 94 -10.19 0.37 14.70
CA PHE A 94 -9.11 -0.03 13.76
C PHE A 94 -9.48 0.07 12.28
N ARG A 95 -10.76 0.30 11.96
CA ARG A 95 -11.20 0.54 10.59
C ARG A 95 -10.71 1.92 10.13
N THR A 96 -9.72 1.95 9.26
CA THR A 96 -9.41 3.04 8.32
C THR A 96 -10.65 3.56 7.55
N HIS A 97 -11.79 2.86 7.63
CA HIS A 97 -13.14 3.35 7.31
C HIS A 97 -13.59 4.61 8.09
N ARG A 98 -12.93 4.91 9.22
CA ARG A 98 -13.34 5.99 10.15
C ARG A 98 -13.21 7.39 9.55
N HIS A 99 -12.27 7.61 8.63
CA HIS A 99 -12.05 8.94 8.06
C HIS A 99 -13.20 9.36 7.14
N LYS A 100 -13.67 8.47 6.25
CA LYS A 100 -14.82 8.72 5.37
C LYS A 100 -16.11 8.94 6.17
N HIS A 101 -16.37 8.11 7.18
CA HIS A 101 -17.58 8.24 8.00
C HIS A 101 -17.60 9.51 8.87
N ARG A 102 -16.49 9.83 9.54
CA ARG A 102 -16.39 11.09 10.33
C ARG A 102 -16.45 12.32 9.45
N PHE A 103 -15.83 12.30 8.27
CA PHE A 103 -15.90 13.39 7.29
C PHE A 103 -17.34 13.59 6.80
N MET A 104 -18.02 12.52 6.37
CA MET A 104 -19.41 12.58 5.94
C MET A 104 -20.36 13.00 7.08
N GLN A 105 -20.12 12.60 8.33
CA GLN A 105 -20.92 13.05 9.48
C GLN A 105 -20.75 14.54 9.81
N ARG A 106 -19.55 15.09 9.58
CA ARG A 106 -19.28 16.52 9.76
C ARG A 106 -19.97 17.38 8.69
N LEU A 107 -20.01 16.90 7.45
CA LEU A 107 -20.72 17.56 6.35
C LEU A 107 -22.25 17.67 6.57
N LYS A 108 -22.87 16.73 7.30
CA LYS A 108 -24.32 16.76 7.57
C LYS A 108 -24.78 17.94 8.44
N HIS A 109 -23.86 18.58 9.16
CA HIS A 109 -24.18 19.67 10.09
C HIS A 109 -23.62 21.02 9.65
N MET A 110 -22.90 21.05 8.51
CA MET A 110 -22.47 22.29 7.89
C MET A 110 -23.63 22.81 7.04
N LYS A 111 -24.35 23.80 7.57
CA LYS A 111 -25.24 24.66 6.78
C LYS A 111 -24.41 25.68 6.01
#